data_AF-A0A9Q0ETI5-F1
#
_entry.id   AF-A0A9Q0ETI5-F1
#
_cell.length_a   1.000
_cell.length_b   1.000
_cell.length_c   1.000
_cell.angle_alpha   90.00
_cell.angle_beta   90.00
_cell.angle_gamma   90.00
#
_symmetry.space_group_name_H-M   'P 1'
#
loop_
_entity.id
_entity.type
_entity.pdbx_description
1 polymer ?
#
loop_
_entity_poly.entity_id
_entity_poly.type
_entity_poly.pdbx_seq_one_letter_code
_entity_poly.pdbx_strand_id
1 'polypeptide(L)'
;VRMLADLSLVGCYNMSTVPEKKRAQLLLDSAKKNLRDMAFFGLTEYQRKTQFLFERTFHLRFIRPFMQYNSTRAAGVDLDNSTIQRIEELNELDMELYDYARDLFQQRYQFTRQRERRQLRLKNHLQPGHRGPGLG
;
A
#
# COMPACT_ATOMS: atom_id res chain seq x y z
N VAL A 1 6.97 5.84 10.85
CA VAL A 1 5.68 6.32 11.41
C VAL A 1 5.58 7.83 11.41
N ARG A 2 6.62 8.52 11.90
CA ARG A 2 6.63 9.98 12.10
C ARG A 2 6.10 10.82 10.94
N MET A 3 6.42 10.46 9.69
CA MET A 3 6.02 11.26 8.51
C MET A 3 4.54 11.11 8.10
N LEU A 4 3.84 10.11 8.64
CA LEU A 4 2.43 9.86 8.34
C LEU A 4 1.51 10.18 9.52
N ALA A 5 2.06 10.42 10.71
CA ALA A 5 1.30 10.77 11.90
C ALA A 5 1.05 12.29 12.00
N ASP A 6 -0.05 12.65 12.63
CA ASP A 6 -0.24 14.01 13.14
C ASP A 6 0.58 14.21 14.41
N LEU A 7 1.67 14.99 14.29
CA LEU A 7 2.60 15.23 15.39
C LEU A 7 2.03 16.17 16.47
N SER A 8 0.97 16.93 16.17
CA SER A 8 0.35 17.82 17.16
C SER A 8 -0.22 17.04 18.35
N LEU A 9 -0.65 15.80 18.12
CA LEU A 9 -1.19 14.88 19.13
C LEU A 9 -0.20 14.54 20.25
N VAL A 10 1.10 14.75 20.02
CA VAL A 10 2.17 14.40 20.97
C VAL A 10 3.04 15.60 21.35
N GLY A 11 2.55 16.84 21.16
CA GLY A 11 3.35 18.04 21.43
C GLY A 11 4.50 18.23 20.42
N CYS A 12 4.26 17.83 19.17
CA CYS A 12 5.21 17.93 18.06
C CYS A 12 6.53 17.19 18.39
N TYR A 13 7.63 17.94 18.52
CA TYR A 13 8.96 17.41 18.80
C TYR A 13 9.35 17.47 20.27
N ASN A 14 8.50 18.04 21.13
CA ASN A 14 8.76 18.02 22.55
C ASN A 14 8.49 16.61 23.09
N MET A 15 9.56 15.90 23.45
CA MET A 15 9.49 14.53 23.95
C MET A 15 9.03 14.45 25.42
N SER A 16 9.01 15.57 26.14
CA SER A 16 8.67 15.62 27.57
C SER A 16 7.18 15.80 27.85
N THR A 17 6.36 16.08 26.84
CA THR A 17 4.92 16.35 27.00
C THR A 17 4.09 15.10 27.24
N VAL A 18 4.51 13.96 26.68
CA VAL A 18 3.76 12.70 26.71
C VAL A 18 4.74 11.55 27.00
N PRO A 19 4.42 10.64 27.93
CA PRO A 19 5.23 9.46 28.19
C PRO A 19 5.50 8.65 26.91
N GLU A 20 6.73 8.16 26.76
CA GLU A 20 7.22 7.54 25.52
C GLU A 20 6.29 6.44 24.97
N LYS A 21 5.89 5.49 25.82
CA LYS A 21 4.97 4.41 25.43
C LYS A 21 3.63 4.94 24.91
N LYS A 22 3.07 5.97 25.56
CA LYS A 22 1.80 6.58 25.13
C LYS A 22 1.97 7.37 23.84
N ARG A 23 3.11 8.07 23.70
CA ARG A 23 3.50 8.80 22.49
C ARG A 23 3.62 7.86 21.30
N ALA A 24 4.32 6.74 21.45
CA ALA A 24 4.49 5.71 20.44
C ALA A 24 3.14 5.20 19.90
N GLN A 25 2.23 4.82 20.81
CA GLN A 25 0.88 4.37 20.46
C GLN A 25 0.10 5.43 19.68
N LEU A 26 0.08 6.69 20.16
CA LEU A 26 -0.62 7.79 19.49
C LEU A 26 -0.09 8.05 18.08
N LEU A 27 1.23 8.02 17.90
CA LEU A 27 1.85 8.18 16.59
C LEU A 27 1.47 7.04 15.64
N LEU A 28 1.51 5.80 16.11
CA LEU A 28 1.17 4.63 15.31
C LEU A 28 -0.30 4.64 14.87
N ASP A 29 -1.22 4.91 15.80
CA ASP A 29 -2.65 4.98 15.50
C ASP A 29 -2.97 6.11 14.52
N SER A 30 -2.35 7.28 14.71
CA SER A 30 -2.49 8.41 13.81
C SER A 30 -1.96 8.09 12.41
N ALA A 31 -0.79 7.46 12.30
CA ALA A 31 -0.22 7.06 11.01
C ALA A 31 -1.06 5.99 10.30
N LYS A 32 -1.56 4.97 11.01
CA LYS A 32 -2.45 3.94 10.44
C LYS A 32 -3.75 4.57 9.92
N LYS A 33 -4.33 5.50 10.68
CA LYS A 33 -5.52 6.27 10.26
C LYS A 33 -5.23 7.07 8.99
N ASN A 34 -4.17 7.89 9.00
CA ASN A 34 -3.85 8.76 7.88
C ASN A 34 -3.53 7.96 6.61
N LEU A 35 -2.73 6.90 6.72
CA LEU A 35 -2.41 6.01 5.60
C LEU A 35 -3.67 5.36 5.00
N ARG A 36 -4.60 4.92 5.86
CA ARG A 36 -5.88 4.35 5.40
C ARG A 36 -6.75 5.41 4.72
N ASP A 37 -6.77 6.63 5.24
CA ASP A 37 -7.65 7.69 4.74
C ASP A 37 -7.09 8.36 3.46
N MET A 38 -5.81 8.14 3.12
CA MET A 38 -5.25 8.53 1.83
C MET A 38 -6.01 7.88 0.66
N ALA A 39 -6.27 8.68 -0.38
CA ALA A 39 -6.91 8.21 -1.61
C ALA A 39 -6.19 7.01 -2.22
N PHE A 40 -4.86 7.00 -2.15
CA PHE A 40 -4.02 5.92 -2.63
C PHE A 40 -2.67 5.90 -1.90
N PHE A 41 -2.11 4.70 -1.72
CA PHE A 41 -0.70 4.50 -1.41
C PHE A 41 -0.19 3.23 -2.11
N GLY A 42 1.12 3.18 -2.34
CA GLY A 42 1.80 2.07 -3.01
C GLY A 42 2.84 1.42 -2.11
N LEU A 43 3.26 0.21 -2.49
CA LEU A 43 4.35 -0.52 -1.85
C LEU A 43 5.45 -0.80 -2.86
N THR A 44 6.70 -0.59 -2.45
CA THR A 44 7.88 -0.61 -3.32
C THR A 44 8.16 -1.99 -3.91
N GLU A 45 7.85 -3.04 -3.16
CA GLU A 45 8.00 -4.44 -3.51
C GLU A 45 6.86 -4.98 -4.40
N TYR A 46 5.85 -4.14 -4.70
CA TYR A 46 4.68 -4.51 -5.52
C TYR A 46 4.37 -3.51 -6.64
N GLN A 47 5.37 -3.09 -7.42
CA GLN A 47 5.26 -2.05 -8.45
C GLN A 47 4.07 -2.23 -9.41
N ARG A 48 3.82 -3.45 -9.90
CA ARG A 48 2.70 -3.74 -10.81
C ARG A 48 1.33 -3.64 -10.14
N LYS A 49 1.21 -4.05 -8.88
CA LYS A 49 -0.04 -3.90 -8.11
C LYS A 49 -0.28 -2.43 -7.75
N THR A 50 0.79 -1.71 -7.43
CA THR A 50 0.80 -0.27 -7.17
C THR A 50 0.28 0.47 -8.40
N GLN A 51 0.83 0.21 -9.59
CA GLN A 51 0.33 0.77 -10.85
C GLN A 51 -1.16 0.44 -11.05
N PHE A 52 -1.54 -0.84 -10.91
CA PHE A 52 -2.92 -1.27 -11.09
C PHE A 52 -3.89 -0.49 -10.20
N LEU A 53 -3.59 -0.40 -8.90
CA LEU A 53 -4.46 0.29 -7.96
C LEU A 53 -4.52 1.80 -8.24
N PHE A 54 -3.40 2.46 -8.52
CA PHE A 54 -3.37 3.89 -8.84
C PHE A 54 -4.27 4.22 -10.04
N GLU A 55 -4.13 3.47 -11.13
CA GLU A 55 -4.94 3.63 -12.34
C GLU A 55 -6.44 3.51 -12.06
N ARG A 56 -6.85 2.59 -11.16
CA ARG A 56 -8.26 2.37 -10.82
C ARG A 56 -8.78 3.39 -9.82
N THR A 57 -7.95 3.88 -8.90
CA THR A 57 -8.34 4.91 -7.93
C THR A 57 -8.65 6.23 -8.65
N PHE A 58 -7.82 6.62 -9.61
CA PHE A 58 -7.91 7.93 -10.27
C PHE A 58 -8.50 7.88 -11.68
N HIS A 59 -8.88 6.70 -12.18
CA HIS A 59 -9.36 6.49 -13.56
C HIS A 59 -8.38 6.97 -14.64
N LEU A 60 -7.09 6.74 -14.39
CA LEU A 60 -5.99 7.10 -15.29
C LEU A 60 -5.30 5.83 -15.84
N ARG A 61 -4.41 6.02 -16.82
CA ARG A 61 -3.51 4.96 -17.30
C ARG A 61 -2.10 5.51 -17.48
N PHE A 62 -1.11 4.75 -17.04
CA PHE A 62 0.28 5.09 -17.35
C PHE A 62 0.60 4.70 -18.79
N ILE A 63 1.43 5.52 -19.45
CA ILE A 63 1.90 5.25 -20.82
C ILE A 63 2.82 4.03 -20.84
N ARG A 64 3.70 3.93 -19.83
CA ARG A 64 4.63 2.82 -19.66
C ARG A 64 4.29 2.06 -18.38
N PRO A 65 4.41 0.72 -18.40
CA PRO A 65 4.22 -0.05 -17.20
C PRO A 65 5.32 0.20 -16.16
N PHE A 66 4.97 0.07 -14.89
CA PHE A 66 5.95 0.09 -13.80
C PHE A 66 6.80 -1.18 -13.86
N MET A 67 8.09 -1.05 -13.53
CA MET A 67 9.02 -2.16 -13.53
C MET A 67 9.48 -2.45 -12.10
N GLN A 68 9.51 -3.73 -11.74
CA GLN A 68 10.02 -4.16 -10.44
C GLN A 68 11.54 -4.34 -10.57
N TYR A 69 12.30 -3.58 -9.79
CA TYR A 69 13.75 -3.73 -9.69
C TYR A 69 14.07 -4.20 -8.28
N ASN A 70 14.37 -5.49 -8.14
CA ASN A 70 14.69 -6.08 -6.84
C ASN A 70 16.17 -5.91 -6.46
N SER A 71 17.04 -5.66 -7.44
CA SER A 71 18.44 -5.26 -7.24
C SER A 71 18.52 -3.80 -6.77
N THR A 72 18.06 -3.57 -5.55
CA THR A 72 18.18 -2.28 -4.88
C THR A 72 19.51 -2.19 -4.15
N ARG A 73 19.96 -0.97 -3.85
CA ARG A 73 21.16 -0.79 -3.01
C ARG A 73 21.02 -1.50 -1.66
N ALA A 74 19.84 -1.47 -1.06
CA ALA A 74 19.55 -2.14 0.20
C ALA A 74 19.65 -3.67 0.08
N ALA A 75 19.17 -4.26 -1.01
CA ALA A 75 19.25 -5.70 -1.24
C ALA A 75 20.69 -6.21 -1.49
N GLY A 76 21.62 -5.32 -1.83
CA GLY A 76 23.04 -5.64 -2.02
C GLY A 76 23.90 -5.48 -0.77
N VAL A 77 23.30 -5.16 0.38
CA VAL A 77 24.02 -5.08 1.66
C VAL A 77 23.89 -6.43 2.36
N ASP A 78 25.01 -7.11 2.57
CA ASP A 78 25.06 -8.28 3.44
C ASP A 78 25.03 -7.82 4.90
N LEU A 79 23.95 -8.19 5.59
CA LEU A 79 23.74 -7.92 7.02
C LEU A 79 23.64 -9.24 7.77
N ASP A 80 24.29 -9.32 8.91
CA ASP A 80 24.11 -10.43 9.83
C ASP A 80 22.78 -10.29 10.60
N ASN A 81 22.28 -11.40 11.12
CA ASN A 81 20.99 -11.45 11.79
C ASN A 81 20.91 -10.52 13.01
N SER A 82 22.03 -10.28 13.72
CA SER A 82 22.03 -9.40 14.89
C SER A 82 21.85 -7.94 14.49
N THR A 83 22.45 -7.53 13.37
CA THR A 83 22.25 -6.20 12.79
C THR A 83 20.81 -6.03 12.27
N ILE A 84 20.24 -7.05 11.62
CA ILE A 84 18.85 -7.02 11.16
C ILE A 84 17.90 -6.81 12.35
N GLN A 85 18.03 -7.63 13.39
CA GLN A 85 17.20 -7.51 14.59
C GLN A 85 17.34 -6.12 15.23
N ARG A 86 18.56 -5.58 15.30
CA ARG A 86 18.77 -4.25 15.85
C ARG A 86 18.10 -3.15 15.02
N ILE A 87 18.11 -3.26 13.69
CA ILE A 87 17.40 -2.33 12.81
C ILE A 87 15.89 -2.43 13.05
N GLU A 88 15.35 -3.64 13.16
CA GLU A 88 13.92 -3.87 13.42
C GLU A 88 13.50 -3.28 14.78
N GLU A 89 14.27 -3.48 15.85
CA GLU A 89 14.04 -2.89 17.17
C GLU A 89 14.01 -1.35 17.11
N LEU A 90 14.98 -0.74 16.42
CA LEU A 90 15.04 0.71 16.25
C LEU A 90 13.88 1.26 15.40
N ASN A 91 13.21 0.41 14.63
CA ASN A 91 12.11 0.75 13.72
C ASN A 91 10.81 0.03 14.11
N GLU A 92 10.64 -0.40 15.36
CA GLU A 92 9.47 -1.13 15.87
C GLU A 92 8.14 -0.59 15.33
N LEU A 93 7.92 0.72 15.49
CA LEU A 93 6.68 1.36 15.06
C LEU A 93 6.52 1.34 13.54
N ASP A 94 7.61 1.47 12.79
CA ASP A 94 7.63 1.43 11.34
C ASP A 94 7.36 0.01 10.83
N MET A 95 7.88 -1.02 11.51
CA MET A 95 7.56 -2.43 11.24
C MET A 95 6.06 -2.69 11.41
N GLU A 96 5.47 -2.27 12.53
CA GLU A 96 4.04 -2.41 12.78
C GLU A 96 3.17 -1.64 11.77
N LEU A 97 3.59 -0.43 11.38
CA LEU A 97 2.88 0.36 10.39
C LEU A 97 2.96 -0.30 9.01
N TYR A 98 4.13 -0.84 8.65
CA TYR A 98 4.35 -1.51 7.37
C TYR A 98 3.54 -2.81 7.25
N ASP A 99 3.48 -3.63 8.30
CA ASP A 99 2.63 -4.83 8.32
C ASP A 99 1.16 -4.47 8.10
N TYR A 100 0.67 -3.45 8.80
CA TYR A 100 -0.68 -2.90 8.57
C TYR A 100 -0.88 -2.43 7.12
N ALA A 101 0.10 -1.68 6.58
CA ALA A 101 0.06 -1.16 5.22
C ALA A 101 0.00 -2.29 4.18
N ARG A 102 0.80 -3.34 4.38
CA ARG A 102 0.88 -4.53 3.52
C ARG A 102 -0.48 -5.24 3.46
N ASP A 103 -1.09 -5.49 4.60
CA ASP A 103 -2.38 -6.17 4.67
C ASP A 103 -3.48 -5.35 4.01
N LEU A 104 -3.57 -4.06 4.36
CA LEU A 104 -4.55 -3.14 3.77
C LEU A 104 -4.36 -3.03 2.24
N PHE A 105 -3.13 -2.96 1.76
CA PHE A 105 -2.82 -2.91 0.34
C PHE A 105 -3.26 -4.18 -0.40
N GLN A 106 -2.96 -5.37 0.15
CA GLN A 106 -3.41 -6.63 -0.48
C GLN A 106 -4.94 -6.72 -0.51
N GLN A 107 -5.63 -6.33 0.57
CA GLN A 107 -7.09 -6.30 0.60
C GLN A 107 -7.66 -5.38 -0.48
N ARG A 108 -7.14 -4.14 -0.60
CA ARG A 108 -7.54 -3.18 -1.65
C ARG A 108 -7.32 -3.73 -3.06
N TYR A 109 -6.17 -4.37 -3.30
CA TYR A 109 -5.85 -5.00 -4.58
C TYR A 109 -6.83 -6.12 -4.90
N GLN A 110 -7.04 -7.07 -3.99
CA GLN A 110 -7.95 -8.20 -4.20
C GLN A 110 -9.38 -7.74 -4.43
N PHE A 111 -9.90 -6.83 -3.60
CA PHE A 111 -11.24 -6.28 -3.76
C PHE A 111 -11.44 -5.62 -5.13
N THR A 112 -10.50 -4.76 -5.53
CA THR A 112 -10.57 -4.04 -6.81
C THR A 112 -10.52 -5.00 -7.99
N ARG A 113 -9.63 -6.00 -7.95
CA ARG A 113 -9.52 -7.04 -9.00
C ARG A 113 -10.75 -7.91 -9.11
N GLN A 114 -11.33 -8.33 -7.99
CA GLN A 114 -12.56 -9.13 -7.99
C GLN A 114 -13.73 -8.32 -8.54
N ARG A 115 -13.85 -7.04 -8.17
CA ARG A 115 -14.88 -6.14 -8.69
C ARG A 115 -14.77 -5.96 -10.21
N GLU A 116 -13.57 -5.73 -10.72
CA GLU A 116 -13.31 -5.62 -12.17
C GLU A 116 -13.68 -6.91 -12.92
N ARG A 117 -13.29 -8.08 -12.38
CA ARG A 117 -13.67 -9.40 -12.94
C ARG A 117 -15.18 -9.62 -12.97
N ARG A 118 -15.91 -9.24 -11.90
CA ARG A 118 -17.38 -9.34 -11.86
C ARG A 118 -18.02 -8.45 -12.92
N GLN A 119 -17.55 -7.21 -13.06
CA GLN A 119 -18.05 -6.29 -14.09
C GLN A 119 -17.82 -6.81 -15.52
N LEU A 120 -16.63 -7.38 -15.79
CA LEU A 120 -16.34 -7.99 -17.09
C LEU A 120 -17.25 -9.19 -17.38
N ARG A 121 -17.50 -10.06 -16.39
CA ARG A 121 -18.44 -11.18 -16.54
C ARG A 121 -19.84 -10.70 -16.87
N LEU A 122 -20.36 -9.70 -16.16
CA LEU A 122 -21.68 -9.13 -16.40
C LEU A 122 -21.78 -8.53 -17.81
N LYS A 123 -20.76 -7.76 -18.25
CA LYS A 123 -20.70 -7.22 -19.61
C LYS A 123 -20.73 -8.32 -20.67
N ASN A 124 -19.99 -9.41 -20.46
CA ASN A 124 -19.97 -10.53 -21.40
C ASN A 124 -21.30 -11.30 -21.45
N HIS A 125 -22.03 -11.39 -20.33
CA HIS A 125 -23.37 -12.02 -20.31
C HIS A 125 -24.43 -11.13 -20.97
N LEU A 126 -24.31 -9.81 -20.83
CA LEU A 126 -25.23 -8.83 -21.43
C LEU A 126 -24.94 -8.56 -22.92
N GLN A 127 -23.82 -9.07 -23.45
CA GLN A 127 -23.53 -9.11 -24.88
C GLN A 127 -23.54 -10.55 -25.40
N PRO A 128 -24.72 -11.22 -25.46
CA PRO A 128 -24.82 -12.44 -26.26
C PRO A 128 -24.53 -12.04 -27.71
N GLY A 129 -23.53 -12.68 -28.32
CA GLY A 129 -22.89 -12.19 -29.53
C GLY A 129 -23.85 -11.71 -30.61
N HIS A 130 -23.49 -10.59 -31.26
CA HIS A 130 -23.83 -10.38 -32.66
C HIS A 130 -23.20 -11.52 -33.49
N ARG A 131 -23.82 -12.70 -33.50
CA ARG A 131 -23.83 -13.53 -34.69
C ARG A 131 -24.75 -12.81 -35.65
N GLY A 132 -24.17 -12.00 -36.53
CA GLY A 132 -24.91 -11.50 -37.68
C GLY A 132 -25.51 -12.68 -38.45
N PRO A 133 -26.76 -12.59 -38.93
CA PRO A 133 -27.26 -13.55 -39.90
C PRO A 133 -26.58 -13.23 -41.23
N GLY A 134 -25.76 -14.15 -41.72
CA GLY A 134 -25.33 -14.10 -43.11
C GLY A 134 -24.17 -15.03 -43.43
N LEU A 135 -24.14 -15.70 -44.58
CA LEU A 135 -25.04 -15.76 -45.73
C LEU A 135 -24.55 -16.99 -46.53
N GLY A 136 -25.48 -17.69 -47.20
CA GLY A 136 -25.24 -18.40 -48.48
C GLY A 136 -24.24 -19.55 -48.49
#